data_AF-A0A1Q9Q677-F1
#
_entry.id   AF-A0A1Q9Q677-F1
#
_cell.length_a   1.000
_cell.length_b   1.000
_cell.length_c   1.000
_cell.angle_alpha   90.00
_cell.angle_beta   90.00
_cell.angle_gamma   90.00
#
_symmetry.space_group_name_H-M   'P 1'
#
loop_
_entity.id
_entity.type
_entity.pdbx_description
1 polymer ?
#
loop_
_entity_poly.entity_id
_entity_poly.type
_entity_poly.pdbx_seq_one_letter_code
_entity_poly.pdbx_strand_id
1 'polypeptide(L)'
;MKNPEEDRTLRVSIHQDVYDKIREQRLSFRGKILRSVRPATVELSFAHSKELHGLRYANYRGAKKVETQVLMTAIIQNLKKWVKLCSLQKIGLHLTYKIIDDSI
;
A
#
# COMPACT_ATOMS: atom_id res chain seq x y z
N MET A 1 23.40 10.77 35.83
CA MET A 1 23.26 11.81 34.79
C MET A 1 24.49 11.65 33.89
N LYS A 2 24.34 11.36 32.59
CA LYS A 2 25.49 11.05 31.71
C LYS A 2 26.38 12.28 31.56
N ASN A 3 27.70 12.08 31.59
CA ASN A 3 28.70 13.15 31.55
C ASN A 3 28.63 13.86 30.17
N PRO A 4 28.54 15.20 30.10
CA PRO A 4 28.44 15.92 28.82
C PRO A 4 29.69 15.80 27.92
N GLU A 5 30.82 15.35 28.47
CA GLU A 5 32.10 15.17 27.76
C GLU A 5 32.30 13.75 27.18
N GLU A 6 31.37 12.82 27.36
CA GLU A 6 31.45 11.49 26.73
C GLU A 6 30.93 11.53 25.29
N ASP A 7 31.77 11.10 24.35
CA ASP A 7 31.42 10.98 22.94
C ASP A 7 30.26 9.98 22.73
N ARG A 8 29.21 10.43 22.06
CA ARG A 8 28.06 9.59 21.74
C ARG A 8 28.36 8.74 20.52
N THR A 9 28.59 7.44 20.72
CA THR A 9 28.70 6.49 19.60
C THR A 9 27.34 6.25 18.95
N LEU A 10 27.19 6.70 17.70
CA LEU A 10 26.04 6.42 16.85
C LEU A 10 26.34 5.21 15.97
N ARG A 11 25.45 4.20 15.98
CA ARG A 11 25.50 3.07 15.05
C ARG A 11 24.35 3.22 14.07
N VAL A 12 24.70 3.38 12.80
CA VAL A 12 23.76 3.69 11.72
C VAL A 12 23.86 2.59 10.66
N SER A 13 22.73 2.23 10.06
CA SER A 13 22.70 1.27 8.95
C SER A 13 23.34 1.88 7.70
N ILE A 14 24.02 1.07 6.88
CA ILE A 14 24.50 1.48 5.55
C ILE A 14 23.38 2.02 4.64
N HIS A 15 22.12 1.67 4.93
CA HIS A 15 20.94 2.10 4.16
C HIS A 15 20.15 3.23 4.82
N GLN A 16 20.73 3.92 5.80
CA GLN A 16 20.03 4.95 6.55
C GLN A 16 19.43 6.03 5.66
N ASP A 17 20.17 6.47 4.64
CA ASP A 17 19.69 7.47 3.67
C ASP A 17 18.39 7.04 2.98
N VAL A 18 18.23 5.74 2.69
CA VAL A 18 17.01 5.20 2.08
C VAL A 18 15.86 5.21 3.08
N TYR A 19 16.12 4.83 4.34
CA TYR A 19 15.11 4.87 5.39
C TYR A 19 14.64 6.28 5.70
N ASP A 20 15.56 7.25 5.69
CA ASP A 20 15.24 8.65 5.93
C ASP A 20 14.39 9.22 4.80
N LYS A 21 14.70 8.92 3.53
CA LYS A 21 13.84 9.26 2.38
C LYS A 21 12.43 8.66 2.51
N ILE A 22 12.31 7.39 2.88
CA ILE A 22 11.00 6.74 3.07
C ILE A 22 10.25 7.39 4.25
N ARG A 23 10.97 7.75 5.31
CA ARG A 23 10.41 8.44 6.48
C ARG A 23 9.86 9.82 6.11
N GLU A 24 10.61 10.61 5.35
CA GLU A 24 10.16 11.91 4.83
C GLU A 24 8.90 11.75 3.97
N GLN A 25 8.89 10.79 3.04
CA GLN A 25 7.71 10.49 2.22
C GLN A 25 6.50 10.09 3.07
N ARG A 26 6.68 9.28 4.11
CA ARG A 26 5.62 8.90 5.04
C ARG A 26 5.09 10.09 5.84
N LEU A 27 5.95 11.02 6.24
CA LEU A 27 5.60 12.20 7.03
C LEU A 27 4.99 13.33 6.18
N SER A 28 5.20 13.30 4.85
CA SER A 28 4.58 14.24 3.91
C SER A 28 3.04 14.24 4.02
N PHE A 29 2.40 15.34 3.62
CA PHE A 29 0.94 15.46 3.61
C PHE A 29 0.28 14.33 2.82
N ARG A 30 0.80 14.04 1.62
CA ARG A 30 0.33 12.93 0.78
C ARG A 30 0.54 11.58 1.46
N GLY A 31 1.65 11.37 2.17
CA GLY A 31 1.91 10.15 2.93
C GLY A 31 0.91 9.92 4.06
N LYS A 32 0.51 10.99 4.77
CA LYS A 32 -0.52 10.94 5.82
C LYS A 32 -1.90 10.59 5.25
N ILE A 33 -2.29 11.17 4.12
CA ILE A 33 -3.53 10.82 3.41
C ILE A 33 -3.48 9.37 2.94
N LEU A 34 -2.37 8.94 2.32
CA LEU A 34 -2.24 7.56 1.86
C LEU A 34 -2.36 6.58 3.05
N ARG A 35 -1.78 6.91 4.20
CA ARG A 35 -1.92 6.13 5.42
C ARG A 35 -3.38 6.02 5.89
N SER A 36 -4.19 7.09 5.79
CA SER A 36 -5.60 7.03 6.23
C SER A 36 -6.49 6.22 5.29
N VAL A 37 -6.22 6.20 3.98
CA VAL A 37 -7.05 5.47 2.99
C VAL A 37 -6.63 4.00 2.80
N ARG A 38 -5.40 3.63 3.18
CA ARG A 38 -4.87 2.26 3.03
C ARG A 38 -5.73 1.15 3.65
N PRO A 39 -6.25 1.30 4.89
CA PRO A 39 -7.09 0.28 5.52
C PRO A 39 -8.30 -0.10 4.66
N ALA A 40 -8.95 0.90 4.07
CA ALA A 40 -10.15 0.71 3.24
C ALA A 40 -9.85 0.27 1.79
N THR A 41 -8.60 0.32 1.36
CA THR A 41 -8.22 0.04 -0.04
C THR A 41 -7.31 -1.17 -0.13
N VAL A 42 -6.00 -0.96 -0.01
CA VAL A 42 -4.97 -1.98 -0.22
C VAL A 42 -5.09 -3.09 0.83
N GLU A 43 -5.22 -2.72 2.10
CA GLU A 43 -5.24 -3.70 3.19
C GLU A 43 -6.55 -4.50 3.20
N LEU A 44 -7.68 -3.86 2.90
CA LEU A 44 -8.95 -4.55 2.68
C LEU A 44 -8.89 -5.53 1.51
N SER A 45 -8.27 -5.14 0.39
CA SER A 45 -8.10 -6.05 -0.77
C SER A 45 -7.28 -7.28 -0.41
N PHE A 46 -6.23 -7.12 0.41
CA PHE A 46 -5.44 -8.24 0.90
C PHE A 46 -6.20 -9.10 1.90
N ALA A 47 -7.02 -8.50 2.77
CA ALA A 47 -7.88 -9.24 3.68
C ALA A 47 -8.90 -10.10 2.90
N HIS A 48 -9.57 -9.52 1.91
CA HIS A 48 -10.49 -10.25 1.04
C HIS A 48 -9.79 -11.36 0.25
N SER A 49 -8.59 -11.11 -0.25
CA SER A 49 -7.73 -12.13 -0.87
C SER A 49 -7.51 -13.35 0.03
N LYS A 50 -7.20 -13.12 1.31
CA LYS A 50 -6.95 -14.20 2.26
C LYS A 50 -8.21 -14.98 2.59
N GLU A 51 -9.30 -14.28 2.90
CA GLU A 51 -10.54 -14.90 3.38
C GLU A 51 -11.39 -15.50 2.25
N LEU A 52 -11.56 -14.77 1.13
CA LEU A 52 -12.50 -15.14 0.06
C LEU A 52 -11.84 -15.93 -1.09
N HIS A 53 -10.53 -15.79 -1.28
CA HIS A 53 -9.81 -16.41 -2.40
C HIS A 53 -8.79 -17.48 -1.96
N GLY A 54 -8.84 -17.87 -0.69
CA GLY A 54 -8.03 -18.97 -0.15
C GLY A 54 -6.53 -18.67 -0.08
N LEU A 55 -6.12 -17.39 -0.15
CA LEU A 55 -4.69 -17.00 -0.09
C LEU A 55 -4.11 -16.99 1.33
N ARG A 56 -4.84 -17.54 2.32
CA ARG A 56 -4.31 -17.75 3.67
C ARG A 56 -3.23 -18.84 3.72
N TYR A 57 -3.34 -19.84 2.83
CA TYR A 57 -2.38 -20.94 2.72
C TYR A 57 -2.06 -21.22 1.25
N ALA A 58 -0.90 -21.85 1.03
CA ALA A 58 -0.55 -22.36 -0.29
C ALA A 58 -1.36 -23.63 -0.60
N ASN A 59 -2.39 -23.50 -1.44
CA ASN A 59 -3.27 -24.63 -1.78
C ASN A 59 -2.67 -25.56 -2.85
N TYR A 60 -1.70 -25.08 -3.62
CA TYR A 60 -1.04 -25.84 -4.68
C TYR A 60 0.38 -26.25 -4.28
N ARG A 61 0.82 -27.41 -4.78
CA ARG A 61 2.20 -27.87 -4.63
C ARG A 61 3.11 -27.20 -5.68
N GLY A 62 4.14 -26.49 -5.20
CA GLY A 62 5.17 -25.85 -6.01
C GLY A 62 4.93 -24.35 -6.25
N ALA A 63 6.01 -23.56 -6.20
CA ALA A 63 5.97 -22.10 -6.25
C ALA A 63 5.25 -21.55 -7.49
N LYS A 64 5.54 -22.10 -8.68
CA LYS A 64 4.92 -21.66 -9.95
C LYS A 64 3.38 -21.74 -9.95
N LYS A 65 2.83 -22.80 -9.34
CA LYS A 65 1.37 -23.00 -9.28
C LYS A 65 0.71 -22.03 -8.30
N VAL A 66 1.33 -21.82 -7.13
CA VAL A 66 0.87 -20.84 -6.13
C VAL A 66 0.96 -19.42 -6.71
N GLU A 67 2.05 -19.10 -7.39
CA GLU A 67 2.23 -17.81 -8.08
C GLU A 67 1.13 -17.58 -9.11
N THR A 68 0.81 -18.58 -9.93
CA THR A 68 -0.28 -18.49 -10.91
C THR A 68 -1.62 -18.23 -10.23
N GLN A 69 -1.94 -18.91 -9.12
CA GLN A 69 -3.16 -18.65 -8.33
C GLN A 69 -3.20 -17.20 -7.83
N VAL A 70 -2.10 -16.71 -7.27
CA VAL A 70 -2.00 -15.34 -6.73
C VAL A 70 -2.18 -14.31 -7.84
N LEU A 71 -1.51 -14.49 -8.98
CA LEU A 71 -1.62 -13.59 -10.13
C LEU A 71 -3.04 -13.56 -10.70
N MET A 72 -3.67 -14.72 -10.90
CA MET A 72 -5.06 -14.79 -11.37
C MET A 72 -6.02 -14.10 -10.40
N THR A 73 -5.85 -14.33 -9.09
CA THR A 73 -6.66 -13.68 -8.05
C THR A 73 -6.51 -12.17 -8.08
N ALA A 74 -5.27 -11.67 -8.20
CA ALA A 74 -4.98 -10.24 -8.27
C ALA A 74 -5.59 -9.60 -9.54
N ILE A 75 -5.52 -10.27 -10.69
CA ILE A 75 -6.13 -9.81 -11.94
C ILE A 75 -7.64 -9.64 -11.76
N ILE A 76 -8.32 -10.66 -11.20
CA ILE A 76 -9.77 -10.62 -10.98
C ILE A 76 -10.16 -9.51 -10.00
N GLN A 77 -9.43 -9.33 -8.91
CA GLN A 77 -9.70 -8.26 -7.94
C GLN A 77 -9.52 -6.87 -8.55
N ASN A 78 -8.47 -6.69 -9.35
CA ASN A 78 -8.22 -5.45 -10.08
C ASN A 78 -9.34 -5.17 -11.09
N LEU A 79 -9.80 -6.19 -11.82
CA LEU A 79 -10.91 -6.07 -12.76
C LEU A 79 -12.21 -5.67 -12.04
N LYS A 80 -12.53 -6.30 -10.91
CA LYS A 80 -13.70 -5.95 -10.08
C LYS A 80 -13.63 -4.49 -9.60
N LYS A 81 -12.44 -4.04 -9.19
CA LYS A 81 -12.20 -2.64 -8.80
C LYS A 81 -12.40 -1.70 -9.98
N TRP A 82 -11.87 -2.03 -11.15
CA TRP A 82 -12.04 -1.27 -12.39
C TRP A 82 -13.51 -1.10 -12.78
N VAL A 83 -14.27 -2.20 -12.81
CA VAL A 83 -15.71 -2.15 -13.13
C VAL A 83 -16.46 -1.25 -12.16
N LYS A 84 -16.15 -1.34 -10.85
CA LYS A 84 -16.74 -0.47 -9.84
C LYS A 84 -16.41 1.00 -10.11
N LEU A 85 -15.17 1.33 -10.45
CA LEU A 85 -14.76 2.69 -10.78
C LEU A 85 -15.48 3.21 -12.03
N CYS A 86 -15.53 2.43 -13.12
CA CYS A 86 -16.26 2.81 -14.34
C CYS A 86 -17.75 3.00 -14.08
N SER A 87 -18.36 2.17 -13.23
CA SER A 87 -19.77 2.31 -12.86
C SER A 87 -20.04 3.61 -12.09
N LEU A 88 -19.14 4.01 -11.19
CA LEU A 88 -19.26 5.27 -10.45
C LEU A 88 -19.08 6.49 -11.37
N GLN A 89 -18.15 6.40 -12.32
CA GLN A 89 -17.96 7.44 -13.34
C GLN A 89 -19.23 7.66 -14.19
N LYS A 90 -19.95 6.61 -14.55
CA LYS A 90 -21.24 6.74 -15.28
C LYS A 90 -22.31 7.52 -14.51
N ILE A 91 -22.25 7.50 -13.18
CA ILE A 91 -23.19 8.20 -12.29
C ILE A 91 -22.70 9.65 -12.03
N GLY A 92 -21.57 10.05 -12.62
CA GLY A 92 -20.95 11.37 -12.40
C GLY A 92 -20.03 11.43 -11.18
N LEU A 93 -19.81 10.31 -10.47
CA LEU A 93 -18.89 10.26 -9.34
C LEU A 93 -17.48 9.91 -9.81
N HIS A 94 -16.65 10.94 -10.00
CA HIS A 94 -15.27 10.76 -10.42
C HIS A 94 -14.33 10.61 -9.21
N LEU A 95 -13.90 9.39 -8.91
CA LEU A 95 -12.85 9.15 -7.92
C LEU A 95 -11.47 9.46 -8.53
N THR A 96 -11.14 10.75 -8.67
CA THR A 96 -9.78 11.18 -9.04
C THR A 96 -8.85 11.21 -7.85
N TYR A 97 -7.61 10.77 -8.08
CA TYR A 97 -6.48 11.01 -7.16
C TYR A 97 -5.89 12.42 -7.28
N LYS A 98 -6.26 13.14 -8.36
CA LYS A 98 -5.97 14.56 -8.48
C LYS A 98 -6.84 15.26 -7.45
N ILE A 99 -6.21 15.90 -6.47
CA ILE A 99 -6.84 17.05 -5.81
C ILE A 99 -7.17 17.98 -6.97
N ILE A 100 -8.46 18.20 -7.23
CA ILE A 100 -8.89 19.30 -8.07
C ILE A 100 -8.46 20.52 -7.26
N ASP A 101 -7.30 21.06 -7.60
CA ASP A 101 -6.88 22.33 -7.05
C ASP A 101 -7.84 23.32 -7.72
N ASP A 102 -8.87 23.75 -6.98
CA ASP A 102 -9.78 24.83 -7.39
C ASP A 102 -9.03 26.18 -7.33
N SER A 103 -7.80 26.24 -7.84
CA SER A 103 -7.03 27.45 -8.09
C SER A 103 -6.99 27.71 -9.59
N ILE A 104 -8.06 28.37 -10.06
CA ILE A 104 -7.95 29.43 -11.07
C ILE A 104 -7.95 30.75 -10.29
#